data_AF-A0A9P4GBU4-F1
#
_entry.id   AF-A0A9P4GBU4-F1
#
_cell.length_a   1.000
_cell.length_b   1.000
_cell.length_c   1.000
_cell.angle_alpha   90.00
_cell.angle_beta   90.00
_cell.angle_gamma   90.00
#
_symmetry.space_group_name_H-M   'P 1'
#
loop_
_entity.id
_entity.type
_entity.pdbx_description
1 polymer ?
#
loop_
_entity_poly.entity_id
_entity_poly.type
_entity_poly.pdbx_seq_one_letter_code
_entity_poly.pdbx_strand_id
1 'polypeptide(L)'
;MQFSFATLATVYATVVSALPADVTPRQSTITEFAIWSNSGCQNGDRIGTVNINDSGECQNFQTGIASGTVDIDIPAGCQIQFFIGQGCNSAQSLVVPRDQVPHRCFEFGPRKNIGSARVSGTCSPF
;
A
#
# COMPACT_ATOMS: atom_id res chain seq x y z
N MET A 1 30.09 21.34 -69.16
CA MET A 1 29.17 20.23 -68.88
C MET A 1 28.81 20.31 -67.41
N GLN A 2 27.54 20.58 -67.09
CA GLN A 2 27.07 20.67 -65.71
C GLN A 2 25.72 19.96 -65.65
N PHE A 3 25.71 18.77 -65.05
CA PHE A 3 24.51 18.02 -64.70
C PHE A 3 24.11 18.45 -63.29
N SER A 4 22.84 18.78 -63.07
CA SER A 4 22.32 19.05 -61.73
C SER A 4 20.98 18.35 -61.58
N PHE A 5 20.88 17.58 -60.51
CA PHE A 5 19.97 16.47 -60.29
C PHE A 5 18.66 16.96 -59.69
N ALA A 6 17.55 16.37 -60.13
CA ALA A 6 16.22 16.54 -59.55
C ALA A 6 16.11 15.73 -58.25
N THR A 7 15.74 16.38 -57.15
CA THR A 7 15.40 15.70 -55.88
C THR A 7 13.89 15.77 -55.64
N LEU A 8 13.29 14.57 -55.61
CA LEU A 8 11.89 14.29 -55.29
C LEU A 8 11.63 14.35 -53.78
N ALA A 9 10.38 14.66 -53.49
CA ALA A 9 9.76 14.96 -52.20
C ALA A 9 9.84 13.86 -51.13
N THR A 10 9.65 14.26 -49.86
CA THR A 10 8.94 13.45 -48.85
C THR A 10 8.30 14.36 -47.82
N VAL A 11 6.96 14.34 -47.80
CA VAL A 11 6.11 14.96 -46.77
C VAL A 11 5.98 13.95 -45.65
N TYR A 12 6.43 14.27 -44.44
CA TYR A 12 6.10 13.51 -43.24
C TYR A 12 5.13 14.31 -42.38
N ALA A 13 3.85 13.92 -42.44
CA ALA A 13 2.86 14.26 -41.44
C ALA A 13 2.99 13.27 -40.29
N THR A 14 3.53 13.70 -39.15
CA THR A 14 3.44 12.93 -37.91
C THR A 14 2.32 13.52 -37.05
N VAL A 15 1.21 12.79 -37.05
CA VAL A 15 0.09 12.95 -36.13
C VAL A 15 0.61 12.53 -34.75
N VAL A 16 0.96 13.49 -33.89
CA VAL A 16 1.31 13.16 -32.50
C VAL A 16 0.00 13.02 -31.74
N SER A 17 -0.40 11.76 -31.60
CA SER A 17 -1.51 11.30 -30.78
C SER A 17 -1.36 11.84 -29.36
N ALA A 18 -2.36 12.61 -28.90
CA ALA A 18 -2.52 12.93 -27.49
C ALA A 18 -2.78 11.61 -26.72
N LEU A 19 -1.74 11.10 -26.06
CA LEU A 19 -1.90 10.07 -25.05
C LEU A 19 -2.69 10.67 -23.88
N PRO A 20 -3.75 10.02 -23.38
CA PRO A 20 -4.45 10.48 -22.18
C PRO A 20 -3.47 10.44 -21.01
N ALA A 21 -3.15 11.62 -20.46
CA ALA A 21 -2.18 11.80 -19.38
C ALA A 21 -2.76 11.55 -17.98
N ASP A 22 -3.73 10.64 -17.85
CA ASP A 22 -4.27 10.21 -16.56
C ASP A 22 -4.14 8.70 -16.42
N VAL A 23 -2.88 8.25 -16.39
CA VAL A 23 -2.55 6.95 -15.82
C VAL A 23 -2.45 7.17 -14.32
N THR A 24 -3.53 6.88 -13.59
CA THR A 24 -3.45 6.79 -12.12
C THR A 24 -2.39 5.75 -11.77
N PRO A 25 -1.38 6.09 -10.93
CA PRO A 25 -0.38 5.12 -10.51
C PRO A 25 -1.09 3.91 -9.89
N ARG A 26 -0.67 2.70 -10.27
CA ARG A 26 -1.15 1.48 -9.63
C ARG A 26 -0.85 1.62 -8.13
N GLN A 27 -1.86 1.52 -7.27
CA GLN A 27 -1.62 1.45 -5.83
C GLN A 27 -0.69 0.28 -5.57
N SER A 28 0.54 0.57 -5.13
CA SER A 28 1.52 -0.46 -4.81
C SER A 28 1.22 -0.99 -3.43
N THR A 29 0.79 -2.25 -3.34
CA THR A 29 0.79 -2.99 -2.08
C THR A 29 2.23 -3.06 -1.58
N ILE A 30 2.48 -2.65 -0.35
CA ILE A 30 3.80 -2.72 0.29
C ILE A 30 3.96 -3.91 1.22
N THR A 31 2.86 -4.38 1.81
CA THR A 31 2.85 -5.52 2.71
C THR A 31 1.44 -6.09 2.84
N GLU A 32 1.35 -7.26 3.46
CA GLU A 32 0.13 -7.95 3.83
C GLU A 32 -0.05 -7.96 5.34
N PHE A 33 -1.28 -7.69 5.77
CA PHE A 33 -1.70 -7.69 7.16
C PHE A 33 -2.71 -8.81 7.38
N ALA A 34 -2.28 -9.88 8.05
CA ALA A 34 -3.17 -10.95 8.45
C ALA A 34 -4.05 -10.51 9.63
N ILE A 35 -5.31 -10.94 9.61
CA ILE A 35 -6.34 -10.47 10.54
C ILE A 35 -7.08 -11.63 11.20
N TRP A 36 -7.40 -11.45 12.48
CA TRP A 36 -8.08 -12.43 13.32
C TRP A 36 -9.30 -11.81 14.01
N SER A 37 -10.33 -12.65 14.21
CA SER A 37 -11.56 -12.25 14.89
C SER A 37 -11.43 -12.23 16.42
N ASN A 38 -10.48 -13.00 16.96
CA ASN A 38 -10.20 -13.12 18.39
C ASN A 38 -8.79 -12.61 18.72
N SER A 39 -8.57 -12.39 20.02
CA SER A 39 -7.29 -11.95 20.57
C SER A 39 -6.16 -12.97 20.38
N GLY A 40 -4.94 -12.48 20.21
CA GLY A 40 -3.73 -13.29 20.25
C GLY A 40 -3.40 -14.10 18.99
N CYS A 41 -4.02 -13.79 17.85
CA CYS A 41 -3.74 -14.41 16.54
C CYS A 41 -3.73 -15.95 16.60
N GLN A 42 -4.68 -16.54 17.31
CA GLN A 42 -4.75 -17.99 17.50
C GLN A 42 -5.07 -18.71 16.19
N ASN A 43 -4.55 -19.93 16.06
CA ASN A 43 -4.80 -20.73 14.88
C ASN A 43 -6.29 -21.14 14.82
N GLY A 44 -6.93 -21.00 13.65
CA GLY A 44 -8.37 -21.23 13.47
C GLY A 44 -9.23 -19.95 13.52
N ASP A 45 -8.73 -18.86 14.08
CA ASP A 45 -9.47 -17.59 14.19
C ASP A 45 -9.10 -16.56 13.11
N ARG A 46 -8.22 -16.94 12.17
CA ARG A 46 -7.82 -16.10 11.05
C ARG A 46 -9.01 -15.89 10.13
N ILE A 47 -9.38 -14.64 9.92
CA ILE A 47 -10.52 -14.26 9.08
C ILE A 47 -10.10 -13.74 7.70
N GLY A 48 -8.80 -13.49 7.49
CA GLY A 48 -8.28 -13.14 6.17
C GLY A 48 -6.94 -12.41 6.20
N THR A 49 -6.70 -11.67 5.12
CA THR A 49 -5.53 -10.81 4.88
C THR A 49 -6.00 -9.52 4.24
N VAL A 50 -5.36 -8.41 4.62
CA VAL A 50 -5.55 -7.09 4.03
C VAL A 50 -4.24 -6.63 3.41
N ASN A 51 -4.28 -6.20 2.16
CA ASN A 51 -3.14 -5.56 1.49
C ASN A 51 -2.99 -4.14 2.01
N ILE A 52 -1.81 -3.76 2.49
CA ILE A 52 -1.52 -2.38 2.92
C ILE A 52 -0.82 -1.65 1.78
N ASN A 53 -1.35 -0.50 1.40
CA ASN A 53 -0.92 0.24 0.22
C ASN A 53 -0.09 1.48 0.56
N ASP A 54 0.91 1.80 -0.27
CA ASP A 54 1.69 3.05 -0.17
C ASP A 54 0.93 4.25 -0.76
N SER A 55 -0.20 4.60 -0.16
CA SER A 55 -0.98 5.78 -0.57
C SER A 55 -0.72 7.01 0.30
N GLY A 56 -0.14 6.82 1.49
CA GLY A 56 -0.07 7.85 2.54
C GLY A 56 -1.43 8.25 3.14
N GLU A 57 -2.53 7.77 2.55
CA GLU A 57 -3.90 7.97 2.99
C GLU A 57 -4.27 6.98 4.10
N CYS A 58 -5.38 7.28 4.78
CA CYS A 58 -5.94 6.35 5.74
C CYS A 58 -6.64 5.20 5.03
N GLN A 59 -6.19 3.97 5.31
CA GLN A 59 -6.82 2.77 4.81
C GLN A 59 -7.76 2.19 5.87
N ASN A 60 -9.06 2.16 5.57
CA ASN A 60 -10.07 1.58 6.45
C ASN A 60 -10.18 0.06 6.26
N PHE A 61 -10.41 -0.64 7.35
CA PHE A 61 -10.64 -2.08 7.35
C PHE A 61 -12.09 -2.42 7.67
N GLN A 62 -12.43 -3.69 7.42
CA GLN A 62 -13.67 -4.27 7.91
C GLN A 62 -13.70 -4.28 9.46
N THR A 63 -14.91 -4.25 10.02
CA THR A 63 -15.11 -4.34 11.46
C THR A 63 -14.81 -5.74 11.99
N GLY A 64 -14.51 -5.86 13.28
CA GLY A 64 -14.35 -7.16 13.97
C GLY A 64 -12.94 -7.74 13.95
N ILE A 65 -11.93 -6.95 13.53
CA ILE A 65 -10.53 -7.35 13.64
C ILE A 65 -10.05 -7.07 15.06
N ALA A 66 -9.89 -8.12 15.87
CA ALA A 66 -9.43 -8.00 17.24
C ALA A 66 -7.89 -7.93 17.33
N SER A 67 -7.20 -8.74 16.52
CA SER A 67 -5.74 -8.78 16.46
C SER A 67 -5.23 -8.98 15.04
N GLY A 68 -3.96 -8.70 14.83
CA GLY A 68 -3.33 -8.90 13.54
C GLY A 68 -1.82 -9.02 13.60
N THR A 69 -1.25 -9.43 12.47
CA THR A 69 0.18 -9.61 12.26
C THR A 69 0.52 -9.15 10.85
N VAL A 70 1.68 -8.50 10.69
CA VAL A 70 2.20 -8.17 9.37
C VAL A 70 2.91 -9.42 8.82
N ASP A 71 2.38 -9.98 7.73
CA ASP A 71 2.86 -11.25 7.15
C ASP A 71 4.08 -11.05 6.24
N ILE A 72 4.18 -9.91 5.55
CA ILE A 72 5.28 -9.57 4.65
C ILE A 72 6.13 -8.44 5.25
N ASP A 73 7.45 -8.56 5.19
CA ASP A 73 8.35 -7.56 5.78
C ASP A 73 8.07 -6.14 5.27
N ILE A 74 8.05 -5.19 6.21
CA ILE A 74 7.84 -3.77 5.91
C ILE A 74 9.08 -3.25 5.12
N PRO A 75 8.91 -2.62 3.94
CA PRO A 75 10.04 -2.10 3.17
C PRO A 75 10.87 -1.06 3.93
N ALA A 76 12.14 -0.90 3.54
CA ALA A 76 13.00 0.11 4.14
C ALA A 76 12.44 1.52 3.93
N GLY A 77 12.50 2.36 4.97
CA GLY A 77 11.98 3.72 4.91
C GLY A 77 10.45 3.83 5.10
N CYS A 78 9.72 2.71 5.16
CA CYS A 78 8.30 2.68 5.53
C CYS A 78 8.08 2.61 7.03
N GLN A 79 6.97 3.20 7.45
CA GLN A 79 6.36 2.96 8.75
C GLN A 79 4.86 2.72 8.56
N ILE A 80 4.30 1.78 9.32
CA ILE A 80 2.87 1.50 9.32
C ILE A 80 2.35 1.76 10.73
N GLN A 81 1.37 2.65 10.81
CA GLN A 81 0.67 2.98 12.03
C GLN A 81 -0.77 2.47 11.95
N PHE A 82 -1.16 1.62 12.88
CA PHE A 82 -2.50 1.08 13.04
C PHE A 82 -3.29 1.91 14.05
N PHE A 83 -4.61 1.98 13.87
CA PHE A 83 -5.51 2.77 14.70
C PHE A 83 -6.72 1.94 15.12
N ILE A 84 -7.28 2.31 16.28
CA ILE A 84 -8.59 1.81 16.71
C ILE A 84 -9.68 2.46 15.86
N GLY A 85 -10.59 1.66 15.30
CA GLY A 85 -11.67 2.17 14.46
C GLY A 85 -11.19 2.73 13.12
N GLN A 86 -12.14 3.19 12.32
CA GLN A 86 -11.89 3.72 10.98
C GLN A 86 -11.48 5.20 11.01
N GLY A 87 -10.77 5.65 9.98
CA GLY A 87 -10.47 7.06 9.74
C GLY A 87 -9.14 7.57 10.32
N CYS A 88 -8.30 6.70 10.90
CA CYS A 88 -6.95 7.04 11.37
C CYS A 88 -6.88 8.28 12.28
N ASN A 89 -7.94 8.51 13.06
CA ASN A 89 -8.11 9.67 13.93
C ASN A 89 -8.11 9.31 15.42
N SER A 90 -8.01 8.02 15.74
CA SER A 90 -7.94 7.54 17.11
C SER A 90 -6.66 8.01 17.79
N ALA A 91 -6.78 8.55 19.00
CA ALA A 91 -5.64 8.86 19.86
C ALA A 91 -4.83 7.59 20.25
N GLN A 92 -5.50 6.43 20.24
CA GLN A 92 -4.85 5.13 20.44
C GLN A 92 -4.42 4.56 19.09
N SER A 93 -3.11 4.40 18.92
CA SER A 93 -2.47 3.87 17.73
C SER A 93 -1.24 3.05 18.09
N LEU A 94 -0.82 2.19 17.17
CA LEU A 94 0.34 1.31 17.33
C LEU A 94 1.17 1.34 16.06
N VAL A 95 2.47 1.55 16.20
CA VAL A 95 3.42 1.40 15.10
C VAL A 95 4.04 0.01 15.19
N VAL A 96 3.99 -0.75 14.11
CA VAL A 96 4.68 -2.04 14.04
C VAL A 96 6.16 -1.79 13.73
N PRO A 97 7.09 -2.26 14.57
CA PRO A 97 8.52 -2.12 14.31
C PRO A 97 8.93 -2.97 13.10
N ARG A 98 9.55 -2.32 12.12
CA ARG A 98 10.02 -2.96 10.89
C ARG A 98 11.07 -4.05 11.16
N ASP A 99 11.97 -3.81 12.10
CA ASP A 99 13.11 -4.65 12.43
C ASP A 99 12.74 -5.92 13.21
N GLN A 100 11.48 -6.03 13.64
CA GLN A 100 10.97 -7.21 14.31
C GLN A 100 10.46 -8.23 13.29
N VAL A 101 11.37 -9.02 12.71
CA VAL A 101 11.02 -10.13 11.81
C VAL A 101 11.29 -11.48 12.52
N PRO A 102 10.30 -12.40 12.64
CA PRO A 102 8.91 -12.25 12.22
C PRO A 102 8.15 -11.24 13.08
N HIS A 103 7.23 -10.51 12.45
CA HIS A 103 6.36 -9.58 13.17
C HIS A 103 5.50 -10.34 14.18
N ARG A 104 5.37 -9.78 15.38
CA ARG A 104 4.54 -10.38 16.43
C ARG A 104 3.09 -10.00 16.23
N CYS A 105 2.21 -10.91 16.63
CA CYS A 105 0.79 -10.58 16.80
C CYS A 105 0.63 -9.38 17.74
N PHE A 106 -0.25 -8.46 17.37
CA PHE A 106 -0.59 -7.31 18.19
C PHE A 106 -2.10 -7.05 18.18
N GLU A 107 -2.54 -6.30 19.20
CA GLU A 107 -3.91 -5.85 19.40
C GLU A 107 -3.92 -4.62 20.30
N PHE A 108 -5.06 -3.91 20.33
CA PHE A 108 -5.25 -2.72 21.17
C PHE A 108 -5.83 -3.04 22.56
N GLY A 109 -5.98 -4.33 22.89
CA GLY A 109 -6.58 -4.82 24.11
C GLY A 109 -8.09 -5.08 24.00
N PRO A 110 -8.73 -5.44 25.13
CA PRO A 110 -10.09 -5.96 25.13
C PRO A 110 -11.10 -4.94 24.61
N ARG A 111 -12.02 -5.42 23.75
CA ARG A 111 -13.09 -4.63 23.11
C ARG A 111 -12.59 -3.49 22.21
N LYS A 112 -11.34 -3.53 21.77
CA LYS A 112 -10.77 -2.61 20.80
C LYS A 112 -10.48 -3.36 19.52
N ASN A 113 -10.97 -2.83 18.40
CA ASN A 113 -10.76 -3.43 17.09
C ASN A 113 -9.80 -2.56 16.27
N ILE A 114 -8.90 -3.21 15.56
CA ILE A 114 -8.04 -2.60 14.55
C ILE A 114 -8.96 -2.21 13.39
N GLY A 115 -9.12 -0.91 13.14
CA GLY A 115 -10.10 -0.45 12.15
C GLY A 115 -9.51 0.31 10.98
N SER A 116 -8.26 0.76 11.11
CA SER A 116 -7.56 1.44 10.02
C SER A 116 -6.05 1.41 10.20
N ALA A 117 -5.33 1.67 9.12
CA ALA A 117 -3.90 1.91 9.13
C ALA A 117 -3.52 3.06 8.20
N ARG A 118 -2.39 3.68 8.49
CA ARG A 118 -1.75 4.68 7.64
C ARG A 118 -0.29 4.32 7.44
N VAL A 119 0.15 4.43 6.20
CA VAL A 119 1.55 4.28 5.82
C VAL A 119 2.20 5.66 5.77
N SER A 120 3.43 5.76 6.23
CA SER A 120 4.25 6.97 6.14
C SER A 120 5.70 6.63 5.78
N GLY A 121 6.43 7.64 5.29
CA GLY A 121 7.81 7.51 4.84
C GLY A 121 7.93 7.32 3.34
N THR A 122 9.11 6.87 2.90
CA THR A 122 9.39 6.56 1.49
C THR A 122 9.40 5.06 1.31
N CYS A 123 8.28 4.53 0.88
CA CYS A 123 8.08 3.11 0.68
C CYS A 123 8.49 2.69 -0.73
N SER A 124 9.78 2.73 -1.04
CA SER A 124 10.26 2.22 -2.33
C SER A 124 10.06 0.71 -2.37
N PRO A 125 9.25 0.16 -3.30
CA PRO A 125 9.20 -1.26 -3.55
C PRO A 125 10.43 -1.63 -4.39
N PHE A 126 11.59 -1.64 -3.73
CA PHE A 126 12.92 -1.88 -4.34
C PHE A 126 13.35 -0.84 -5.40
#